data_AF-A0AAW2GFS4-F1
#
_entry.id   AF-A0AAW2GFS4-F1
#
_cell.length_a   1.000
_cell.length_b   1.000
_cell.length_c   1.000
_cell.angle_alpha   90.00
_cell.angle_beta   90.00
_cell.angle_gamma   90.00
#
_symmetry.space_group_name_H-M   'P 1'
#
loop_
_entity.id
_entity.type
_entity.pdbx_description
1 polymer ?
#
loop_
_entity_poly.entity_id
_entity_poly.type
_entity_poly.pdbx_seq_one_letter_code
_entity_poly.pdbx_strand_id
1 'polypeptide(L)'
;MYALWEGYYKINKIVLKLVGLWPYQPTYLTQIYRVLMTTMFFTAILVQLLVFVTTQYNKELLFRILSFVLPIVFVVMEYMLMIIKAESLKKLIEDIENDWNSIKDKLEIGILEEYANYIKTLTIYKINFFFFLCRTFFLTIFINHGKSM
;
A
#
# COMPACT_ATOMS: atom_id res chain seq x y z
N MET A 1 14.00 6.29 -25.48
CA MET A 1 13.28 6.86 -24.32
C MET A 1 12.43 5.84 -23.59
N TYR A 2 11.68 4.96 -24.27
CA TYR A 2 10.91 3.86 -23.64
C TYR A 2 11.67 3.02 -22.58
N ALA A 3 12.94 2.70 -22.82
CA ALA A 3 13.75 1.91 -21.88
C ALA A 3 14.02 2.61 -20.52
N LEU A 4 14.05 3.95 -20.48
CA LEU A 4 14.24 4.71 -19.23
C LEU A 4 12.95 4.69 -18.40
N TRP A 5 11.82 4.94 -19.05
CA TRP A 5 10.49 4.88 -18.43
C TRP A 5 10.22 3.52 -17.79
N GLU A 6 10.51 2.42 -18.50
CA GLU A 6 10.39 1.08 -17.95
C GLU A 6 11.25 0.88 -16.71
N GLY A 7 12.48 1.41 -16.68
CA GLY A 7 13.38 1.29 -15.53
C GLY A 7 12.85 1.94 -14.25
N TYR A 8 12.38 3.20 -14.34
CA TYR A 8 11.91 3.94 -13.17
C TYR A 8 10.57 3.44 -12.65
N TYR A 9 9.63 3.13 -13.55
CA TYR A 9 8.28 2.70 -13.16
C TYR A 9 8.15 1.19 -12.91
N LYS A 10 9.20 0.39 -13.17
CA LYS A 10 9.18 -1.07 -12.96
C LYS A 10 8.74 -1.46 -11.56
N ILE A 11 9.32 -0.83 -10.53
CA ILE A 11 9.04 -1.15 -9.13
C ILE A 11 7.59 -0.82 -8.80
N ASN A 12 7.15 0.39 -9.14
CA ASN A 12 5.78 0.84 -8.87
C ASN A 12 4.77 -0.05 -9.60
N LYS A 13 5.06 -0.44 -10.84
CA LYS A 13 4.25 -1.38 -11.63
C LYS A 13 4.18 -2.77 -11.01
N ILE A 14 5.30 -3.31 -10.53
CA ILE A 14 5.32 -4.61 -9.82
C ILE A 14 4.48 -4.53 -8.55
N VAL A 15 4.67 -3.49 -7.75
CA VAL A 15 3.95 -3.28 -6.49
C VAL A 15 2.45 -3.17 -6.76
N LEU A 16 2.03 -2.30 -7.68
CA LEU A 16 0.62 -2.14 -8.04
C LEU A 16 0.00 -3.44 -8.58
N LYS A 17 0.75 -4.26 -9.32
CA LYS A 17 0.29 -5.60 -9.77
C LYS A 17 0.11 -6.56 -8.59
N LEU A 18 1.07 -6.61 -7.66
CA LEU A 18 1.01 -7.47 -6.48
C LEU A 18 -0.19 -7.15 -5.58
N VAL A 19 -0.56 -5.87 -5.46
CA VAL A 19 -1.73 -5.45 -4.66
C VAL A 19 -3.04 -5.47 -5.48
N GLY A 20 -3.01 -5.85 -6.76
CA GLY A 20 -4.21 -5.89 -7.61
C GLY A 20 -4.78 -4.51 -7.94
N LEU A 21 -3.95 -3.47 -7.91
CA LEU A 21 -4.31 -2.09 -8.24
C LEU A 21 -3.87 -1.70 -9.66
N TRP A 22 -3.12 -2.55 -10.36
CA TRP A 22 -2.63 -2.23 -11.69
C TRP A 22 -3.78 -2.15 -12.71
N PRO A 23 -3.94 -1.02 -13.43
CA PRO A 23 -5.12 -0.78 -14.27
C PRO A 23 -5.18 -1.63 -15.54
N TYR A 24 -4.04 -2.17 -15.99
CA TYR A 24 -3.96 -2.99 -17.22
C TYR A 24 -3.96 -4.50 -16.96
N GLN A 25 -4.29 -4.95 -15.75
CA GLN A 25 -4.34 -6.38 -15.40
C GLN A 25 -5.75 -6.95 -15.71
N PRO A 26 -5.87 -8.21 -16.15
CA PRO A 26 -7.18 -8.82 -16.41
C PRO A 26 -8.11 -8.67 -15.21
N THR A 27 -9.34 -8.22 -15.47
CA THR A 27 -10.35 -7.84 -14.48
C THR A 27 -10.59 -8.92 -13.44
N TYR A 28 -10.55 -10.20 -13.84
CA TYR A 28 -10.72 -11.34 -12.93
C TYR A 28 -9.61 -11.44 -11.88
N LEU A 29 -8.33 -11.38 -12.28
CA LEU A 29 -7.21 -11.45 -11.32
C LEU A 29 -7.23 -10.23 -10.40
N THR A 30 -7.49 -9.05 -10.95
CA THR A 30 -7.62 -7.80 -10.19
C THR A 30 -8.71 -7.90 -9.11
N GLN A 31 -9.87 -8.46 -9.44
CA GLN A 31 -10.94 -8.70 -8.47
C GLN A 31 -10.53 -9.70 -7.38
N ILE A 32 -9.88 -10.80 -7.74
CA ILE A 32 -9.36 -11.77 -6.76
C ILE A 32 -8.38 -11.10 -5.78
N TYR A 33 -7.38 -10.38 -6.29
CA TYR A 33 -6.42 -9.69 -5.44
C TYR A 33 -7.08 -8.65 -4.54
N ARG A 34 -8.07 -7.90 -5.05
CA ARG A 34 -8.83 -6.94 -4.23
C ARG A 34 -9.59 -7.63 -3.11
N VAL A 35 -10.32 -8.70 -3.41
CA VAL A 35 -11.04 -9.46 -2.38
C VAL A 35 -10.08 -10.06 -1.35
N LEU A 36 -8.97 -10.65 -1.79
CA LEU A 36 -7.94 -11.19 -0.89
C LEU A 36 -7.33 -10.12 0.01
N MET A 37 -6.94 -8.98 -0.54
CA MET A 37 -6.34 -7.89 0.26
C MET A 37 -7.36 -7.27 1.22
N THR A 38 -8.58 -6.99 0.76
CA THR A 38 -9.65 -6.45 1.61
C THR A 38 -9.99 -7.43 2.74
N THR A 39 -10.15 -8.72 2.46
CA THR A 39 -10.42 -9.73 3.51
C THR A 39 -9.26 -9.85 4.50
N MET A 40 -8.00 -9.83 4.02
CA MET A 40 -6.82 -9.81 4.89
C MET A 40 -6.84 -8.60 5.84
N PHE A 41 -7.15 -7.40 5.33
CA PHE A 41 -7.27 -6.21 6.18
C PHE A 41 -8.41 -6.31 7.20
N PHE A 42 -9.58 -6.79 6.80
CA PHE A 42 -10.71 -6.98 7.72
C PHE A 42 -10.38 -7.98 8.84
N THR A 43 -9.77 -9.11 8.49
CA THR A 43 -9.36 -10.10 9.50
C THR A 43 -8.33 -9.53 10.48
N ALA A 44 -7.37 -8.73 10.00
CA ALA A 44 -6.40 -8.06 10.87
C ALA A 44 -7.07 -7.12 11.89
N ILE A 45 -8.04 -6.31 11.44
CA ILE A 45 -8.80 -5.41 12.32
C ILE A 45 -9.64 -6.22 13.33
N LEU A 46 -10.32 -7.28 12.89
CA LEU A 46 -11.12 -8.14 13.77
C LEU A 46 -10.28 -8.80 14.87
N VAL A 47 -9.09 -9.31 14.54
CA VAL A 47 -8.18 -9.91 15.53
C VAL A 47 -7.75 -8.88 16.58
N GLN A 48 -7.43 -7.64 16.16
CA GLN A 48 -7.09 -6.56 17.09
C GLN A 48 -8.25 -6.18 18.02
N LEU A 49 -9.47 -6.13 17.49
CA LEU A 49 -10.67 -5.86 18.29
C LEU A 49 -10.98 -7.00 19.26
N LEU A 50 -10.78 -8.26 18.86
CA LEU A 50 -10.95 -9.42 19.75
C LEU A 50 -9.98 -9.36 20.92
N VAL A 51 -8.69 -9.08 20.65
CA VAL A 51 -7.68 -8.87 21.70
C VAL A 51 -8.08 -7.78 22.67
N PHE A 52 -8.68 -6.69 22.18
CA PHE A 52 -9.18 -5.60 23.01
C PHE A 52 -10.31 -6.06 23.93
N VAL A 53 -11.23 -6.90 23.45
CA VAL A 53 -12.37 -7.40 24.22
C VAL A 53 -11.97 -8.47 25.23
N THR A 54 -11.04 -9.36 24.89
CA THR A 54 -10.65 -10.50 25.75
C THR A 54 -9.71 -10.12 26.89
N THR A 55 -8.97 -9.02 26.75
CA THR A 55 -8.02 -8.57 27.77
C THR A 55 -8.74 -7.66 28.77
N GLN A 56 -8.50 -7.83 30.08
CA GLN A 56 -9.11 -6.95 31.09
C GLN A 56 -8.81 -5.47 30.79
N TYR A 57 -9.84 -4.64 30.91
CA TYR A 57 -9.81 -3.24 30.53
C TYR A 57 -8.75 -2.46 31.33
N ASN A 58 -7.71 -2.02 30.64
CA ASN A 58 -6.70 -1.09 31.14
C ASN A 58 -6.53 0.06 30.14
N LYS A 59 -6.51 1.31 30.62
CA LYS A 59 -6.32 2.51 29.80
C LYS A 59 -5.02 2.45 28.99
N GLU A 60 -3.96 1.89 29.57
CA GLU A 60 -2.66 1.71 28.88
C GLU A 60 -2.77 0.73 27.70
N LEU A 61 -3.52 -0.35 27.87
CA LEU A 61 -3.80 -1.32 26.82
C LEU A 61 -4.62 -0.69 25.69
N LEU A 62 -5.60 0.15 26.02
CA LEU A 62 -6.41 0.87 25.04
C LEU A 62 -5.56 1.78 24.15
N PHE A 63 -4.70 2.62 24.74
CA PHE A 63 -3.80 3.49 23.96
C PHE A 63 -2.83 2.68 23.09
N ARG A 64 -2.33 1.56 23.61
CA ARG A 64 -1.47 0.66 22.85
C ARG A 64 -2.19 0.08 21.63
N ILE A 65 -3.40 -0.45 21.80
CA ILE A 65 -4.16 -1.05 20.70
C ILE A 65 -4.57 0.01 19.68
N LEU A 66 -5.03 1.18 20.14
CA LEU A 66 -5.40 2.29 19.25
C LEU A 66 -4.22 2.75 18.40
N SER A 67 -3.01 2.80 18.97
CA SER A 67 -1.78 3.14 18.25
C SER A 67 -1.47 2.17 17.09
N PHE A 68 -1.96 0.92 17.16
CA PHE A 68 -1.81 -0.06 16.06
C PHE A 68 -2.98 -0.04 15.08
N VAL A 69 -4.20 0.14 15.58
CA VAL A 69 -5.42 0.15 14.74
C VAL A 69 -5.44 1.37 13.82
N LEU A 70 -5.03 2.55 14.32
CA LEU A 70 -5.05 3.79 13.54
C LEU A 70 -4.23 3.71 12.24
N PRO A 71 -2.95 3.28 12.26
CA PRO A 71 -2.18 3.08 11.02
C PRO A 71 -2.81 2.06 10.07
N ILE A 72 -3.39 0.97 10.58
CA ILE A 72 -4.03 -0.06 9.74
C ILE A 72 -5.26 0.51 9.06
N VAL A 73 -6.11 1.22 9.79
CA VAL A 73 -7.29 1.89 9.23
C VAL A 73 -6.87 2.91 8.17
N PHE A 74 -5.78 3.66 8.40
CA PHE A 74 -5.23 4.58 7.41
C PHE A 74 -4.82 3.87 6.11
N VAL A 75 -4.08 2.76 6.22
CA VAL A 75 -3.67 1.94 5.05
C VAL A 75 -4.90 1.40 4.30
N VAL A 76 -5.93 0.94 5.03
CA VAL A 76 -7.18 0.45 4.41
C VAL A 76 -7.92 1.56 3.69
N MET A 77 -8.03 2.74 4.28
CA MET A 77 -8.67 3.89 3.62
C MET A 77 -7.91 4.29 2.36
N GLU A 78 -6.58 4.36 2.42
CA GLU A 78 -5.74 4.64 1.25
C GLU A 78 -5.95 3.58 0.15
N TYR A 79 -6.01 2.30 0.52
CA TYR A 79 -6.25 1.20 -0.42
C TYR A 79 -7.62 1.32 -1.10
N MET A 80 -8.68 1.59 -0.34
CA MET A 80 -10.04 1.77 -0.87
C MET A 80 -10.13 2.99 -1.80
N LEU A 81 -9.46 4.10 -1.44
CA LEU A 81 -9.37 5.28 -2.30
C LEU A 81 -8.66 4.97 -3.61
N MET A 82 -7.59 4.17 -3.60
CA MET A 82 -6.91 3.74 -4.83
C MET A 82 -7.80 2.85 -5.70
N ILE A 83 -8.65 1.99 -5.11
CA ILE A 83 -9.63 1.19 -5.86
C ILE A 83 -10.66 2.11 -6.54
N ILE A 84 -11.22 3.07 -5.81
CA ILE A 84 -12.22 4.01 -6.34
C ILE A 84 -11.62 4.86 -7.46
N LYS A 85 -10.38 5.34 -7.27
CA LYS A 85 -9.66 6.19 -8.22
C LYS A 85 -8.88 5.39 -9.27
N ALA A 86 -9.17 4.12 -9.47
CA ALA A 86 -8.40 3.27 -10.39
C ALA A 86 -8.42 3.80 -11.84
N GLU A 87 -9.53 4.37 -12.30
CA GLU A 87 -9.62 5.00 -13.62
C GLU A 87 -8.76 6.27 -13.72
N SER A 88 -8.79 7.10 -12.67
CA SER A 88 -7.92 8.29 -12.60
C SER A 88 -6.44 7.92 -12.57
N LEU A 89 -6.09 6.84 -11.87
CA LEU A 89 -4.73 6.30 -11.84
C LEU A 89 -4.30 5.79 -13.22
N LYS A 90 -5.21 5.14 -13.96
CA LYS A 90 -4.96 4.71 -15.33
C LYS A 90 -4.64 5.89 -16.23
N LYS A 91 -5.50 6.91 -16.21
CA LYS A 91 -5.32 8.14 -16.99
C LYS A 91 -4.00 8.84 -16.64
N LEU A 92 -3.67 8.93 -15.35
CA LEU A 92 -2.40 9.51 -14.91
C LEU A 92 -1.18 8.77 -15.49
N ILE A 93 -1.22 7.44 -15.56
CA ILE A 93 -0.13 6.65 -16.15
C ILE A 93 -0.03 6.89 -17.66
N GLU A 94 -1.16 7.00 -18.36
CA GLU A 94 -1.20 7.32 -19.80
C GLU A 94 -0.66 8.73 -20.07
N ASP A 95 -1.08 9.72 -19.28
CA ASP A 95 -0.61 11.10 -19.40
C ASP A 95 0.92 11.17 -19.19
N ILE A 96 1.46 10.50 -18.16
CA ILE A 96 2.90 10.42 -17.91
C ILE A 96 3.64 9.76 -19.08
N GLU A 97 3.10 8.68 -19.66
CA GLU A 97 3.72 8.01 -20.81
C GLU A 97 3.75 8.93 -22.05
N ASN A 98 2.67 9.67 -22.29
CA ASN A 98 2.57 10.64 -23.38
C ASN A 98 3.54 11.82 -23.19
N ASP A 99 3.66 12.34 -21.97
CA ASP A 99 4.62 13.39 -21.63
C ASP A 99 6.06 12.92 -21.88
N TRP A 100 6.41 11.72 -21.42
CA TRP A 100 7.71 11.09 -21.68
C TRP A 100 8.04 10.92 -23.17
N ASN A 101 7.03 10.69 -24.01
CA ASN A 101 7.19 10.49 -25.45
C ASN A 101 7.23 11.81 -26.24
N SER A 102 6.64 12.88 -25.72
CA SER A 102 6.54 14.19 -26.40
C SER A 102 7.72 15.11 -26.09
N ILE A 103 8.31 14.97 -24.90
CA ILE A 103 9.41 15.82 -24.43
C ILE A 103 10.73 15.49 -25.14
N LYS A 104 11.40 16.54 -25.63
CA LYS A 104 12.73 16.45 -26.27
C LYS A 104 13.79 17.29 -25.58
N ASP A 105 13.37 18.23 -24.73
CA ASP A 105 14.28 19.12 -24.02
C ASP A 105 14.98 18.42 -22.87
N LYS A 106 16.29 18.66 -22.72
CA LYS A 106 17.11 18.00 -21.70
C LYS A 106 16.78 18.46 -20.27
N LEU A 107 16.34 19.70 -20.07
CA LEU A 107 15.95 20.21 -18.75
C LEU A 107 14.63 19.57 -18.31
N GLU A 108 13.66 19.49 -19.21
CA GLU A 108 12.36 18.83 -18.94
C GLU A 108 12.52 17.34 -18.62
N ILE A 109 13.40 16.63 -19.33
CA ILE A 109 13.75 15.22 -19.02
C ILE A 109 14.33 15.11 -17.61
N GLY A 110 15.22 16.03 -17.21
CA GLY A 110 15.81 16.03 -15.87
C GLY A 110 14.78 16.18 -14.75
N ILE A 111 13.79 17.06 -14.93
CA ILE A 111 12.68 17.24 -14.00
C ILE A 111 11.87 15.94 -13.89
N LEU A 112 11.56 15.31 -15.02
CA LEU A 112 10.75 14.10 -15.07
C LEU A 112 11.47 12.90 -14.40
N GLU A 113 12.79 12.80 -14.56
CA GLU A 113 13.63 11.83 -13.86
C GLU A 113 13.66 12.06 -12.35
N GLU A 114 13.72 13.32 -11.89
CA GLU A 114 13.67 13.66 -10.46
C GLU A 114 12.35 13.22 -9.83
N TYR A 115 11.22 13.54 -10.46
CA TYR A 115 9.90 13.08 -10.00
C TYR A 115 9.79 11.55 -10.02
N ALA A 116 10.29 10.88 -11.06
CA ALA A 116 10.26 9.43 -11.13
C ALA A 116 11.07 8.77 -9.99
N ASN A 117 12.23 9.33 -9.66
CA ASN A 117 13.04 8.92 -8.50
C ASN A 117 12.33 9.17 -7.17
N TYR A 118 11.67 10.31 -7.03
CA TYR A 118 10.88 10.64 -5.86
C TYR A 118 9.74 9.64 -5.64
N ILE A 119 8.95 9.34 -6.68
CA ILE A 119 7.86 8.36 -6.61
C ILE A 119 8.40 6.97 -6.27
N LYS A 120 9.50 6.53 -6.89
CA LYS A 120 10.15 5.25 -6.57
C LYS A 120 10.55 5.18 -5.09
N THR A 121 11.14 6.26 -4.57
CA THR A 121 11.55 6.36 -3.17
C THR A 121 10.34 6.29 -2.23
N LEU A 122 9.27 7.02 -2.53
CA LEU A 122 8.01 6.94 -1.79
C LEU A 122 7.43 5.51 -1.78
N THR A 123 7.44 4.81 -2.91
CA THR A 123 6.97 3.42 -2.99
C THR A 123 7.82 2.50 -2.11
N ILE A 124 9.14 2.66 -2.08
CA ILE A 124 10.02 1.92 -1.18
C ILE A 124 9.67 2.20 0.28
N TYR A 125 9.47 3.46 0.66
CA TYR A 125 9.06 3.83 2.02
C TYR A 125 7.71 3.19 2.41
N LYS A 126 6.72 3.23 1.52
CA LYS A 126 5.40 2.60 1.76
C LYS A 126 5.52 1.09 1.99
N ILE A 127 6.33 0.40 1.18
CA ILE A 127 6.58 -1.04 1.35
C ILE A 127 7.23 -1.32 2.71
N ASN A 128 8.28 -0.58 3.06
CA ASN A 128 8.96 -0.75 4.35
C ASN A 128 8.02 -0.48 5.53
N PHE A 129 7.20 0.56 5.45
CA PHE A 129 6.20 0.88 6.45
C PHE A 129 5.17 -0.24 6.61
N PHE A 130 4.68 -0.81 5.50
CA PHE A 130 3.78 -1.96 5.51
C PHE A 130 4.41 -3.17 6.21
N PHE A 131 5.65 -3.52 5.88
CA PHE A 131 6.37 -4.61 6.55
C PHE A 131 6.57 -4.37 8.05
N PHE A 132 6.85 -3.11 8.45
CA PHE A 132 6.94 -2.73 9.86
C PHE A 132 5.61 -2.93 10.60
N LEU A 133 4.48 -2.53 9.98
CA LEU A 133 3.15 -2.77 10.54
C LEU A 133 2.84 -4.26 10.67
N CYS A 134 3.16 -5.07 9.65
CA CYS A 134 3.01 -6.53 9.75
C CYS A 134 3.84 -7.12 10.89
N ARG A 135 5.11 -6.73 11.02
CA ARG A 135 5.99 -7.23 12.10
C ARG A 135 5.44 -6.90 13.48
N THR A 136 5.01 -5.67 13.68
CA THR A 136 4.44 -5.24 14.98
C THR A 136 3.12 -5.94 15.29
N PHE A 137 2.28 -6.18 14.27
CA PHE A 137 1.06 -6.97 14.39
C PHE A 137 1.32 -8.42 14.82
N PHE A 138 2.29 -9.12 14.19
CA PHE A 138 2.64 -10.48 14.61
C PHE A 138 3.20 -10.53 16.04
N LEU A 139 4.01 -9.54 16.43
CA LEU A 139 4.55 -9.47 17.79
C LEU A 139 3.46 -9.25 18.85
N THR A 140 2.45 -8.42 18.58
CA THR A 140 1.35 -8.22 19.54
C THR A 140 0.52 -9.49 19.71
N ILE A 141 0.23 -10.22 18.63
CA ILE A 141 -0.45 -11.52 18.69
C ILE A 141 0.37 -12.51 19.54
N PHE A 142 1.67 -12.64 19.27
CA PHE A 142 2.52 -13.58 20.00
C PHE A 142 2.60 -13.26 21.50
N ILE A 143 2.78 -11.99 21.87
CA ILE A 143 2.83 -11.55 23.28
C ILE A 143 1.49 -11.83 23.99
N ASN A 144 0.37 -11.57 23.32
CA ASN A 144 -0.95 -11.79 23.92
C ASN A 144 -1.27 -13.28 24.08
N HIS A 145 -0.85 -14.12 23.14
CA HIS A 145 -0.98 -15.57 23.25
C HIS A 145 -0.10 -16.16 24.37
N GLY A 146 1.10 -15.59 24.59
CA GLY A 146 2.00 -16.00 25.67
C GLY A 146 1.57 -15.56 27.07
N LYS A 147 0.64 -14.61 27.20
CA LYS A 147 0.02 -14.21 28.49
C LYS A 147 -1.23 -15.00 28.86
N SER A 148 -1.78 -15.78 27.92
CA SER A 148 -2.99 -16.59 28.09
C SER A 148 -2.71 -18.01 28.60
N MET A 149 -1.43 -18.38 28.79
CA MET A 149 -0.96 -19.65 29.33
C MET A 149 -0.30 -19.40 30.69
#